data_AF-A0A941UU58-F1
#
_entry.id   AF-A0A941UU58-F1
#
_cell.length_a   1.000
_cell.length_b   1.000
_cell.length_c   1.000
_cell.angle_alpha   90.00
_cell.angle_beta   90.00
_cell.angle_gamma   90.00
#
_symmetry.space_group_name_H-M   'P 1'
#
loop_
_entity.id
_entity.type
_entity.pdbx_description
1 polymer ?
#
loop_
_entity_poly.entity_id
_entity_poly.type
_entity_poly.pdbx_seq_one_letter_code
_entity_poly.pdbx_strand_id
1 'polypeptide(L)' 'MIRARIQPDRASLEIMHRKLQFPVPLDDMLRHPVMRITIEAVARRHMRSRAKFDHKKIQANDSSRDPPSGA' A
#
# COMPACT_ATOMS: atom_id res chain seq x y z
N MET A 1 -13.87 -14.34 -13.49
CA MET A 1 -13.60 -13.71 -12.17
C MET A 1 -13.47 -12.20 -12.33
N ILE A 2 -14.52 -11.44 -11.97
CA ILE A 2 -14.45 -9.98 -11.97
C ILE A 2 -13.55 -9.57 -10.81
N ARG A 3 -12.28 -9.24 -11.08
CA ARG A 3 -11.42 -8.56 -10.10
C ARG A 3 -12.08 -7.22 -9.83
N ALA A 4 -12.84 -7.11 -8.73
CA ALA A 4 -13.34 -5.84 -8.23
C ALA A 4 -12.16 -4.85 -8.29
N ARG A 5 -12.26 -3.87 -9.20
CA ARG A 5 -11.22 -2.88 -9.41
C ARG A 5 -11.26 -1.99 -8.18
N ILE A 6 -10.52 -2.37 -7.15
CA ILE A 6 -10.28 -1.53 -5.98
C ILE A 6 -9.74 -0.22 -6.56
N GLN A 7 -10.53 0.85 -6.47
CA GLN A 7 -10.06 2.16 -6.86
C GLN A 7 -8.98 2.56 -5.85
N PRO A 8 -7.77 2.89 -6.31
CA PRO A 8 -6.74 3.34 -5.41
C PRO A 8 -7.13 4.68 -4.78
N ASP A 9 -6.93 4.80 -3.47
CA ASP A 9 -7.13 6.06 -2.76
C ASP A 9 -6.08 7.08 -3.20
N ARG A 10 -6.45 8.37 -3.12
CA ARG A 10 -5.58 9.47 -3.56
C ARG A 10 -4.25 9.49 -2.80
N ALA A 11 -4.23 9.13 -1.51
CA ALA A 11 -3.00 9.04 -0.74
C ALA A 11 -2.06 7.93 -1.28
N SER A 12 -2.59 6.75 -1.60
CA SER A 12 -1.78 5.71 -2.25
C SER A 12 -1.23 6.14 -3.61
N LEU A 13 -1.99 6.91 -4.40
CA LEU A 13 -1.53 7.47 -5.67
C LEU A 13 -0.38 8.47 -5.46
N GLU A 14 -0.50 9.40 -4.50
CA GLU A 14 0.53 10.38 -4.17
C GLU A 14 1.81 9.74 -3.63
N ILE A 15 1.70 8.72 -2.77
CA ILE A 15 2.86 7.98 -2.25
C ILE A 15 3.59 7.28 -3.40
N MET A 16 2.86 6.65 -4.32
CA MET A 16 3.47 5.97 -5.47
C MET A 16 4.08 6.96 -6.47
N HIS A 17 3.43 8.11 -6.69
CA HIS A 17 3.97 9.20 -7.51
C HIS A 17 5.33 9.65 -6.99
N ARG A 18 5.42 9.96 -5.69
CA ARG A 18 6.67 10.36 -5.03
C ARG A 18 7.73 9.26 -5.08
N LYS A 19 7.33 7.99 -4.90
CA LYS A 19 8.26 6.85 -4.98
C LYS A 19 8.83 6.62 -6.36
N LEU A 20 8.04 6.83 -7.40
CA LEU A 20 8.45 6.64 -8.79
C LEU A 20 9.22 7.84 -9.36
N GLN A 21 9.24 8.96 -8.62
CA GLN A 21 9.94 10.19 -8.99
C GLN A 21 9.61 10.63 -10.42
N PHE A 22 8.35 10.47 -10.83
CA PHE A 22 7.94 10.89 -12.16
C PHE A 22 8.10 12.41 -12.29
N PRO A 23 8.67 12.91 -13.41
CA PRO A 23 8.88 14.34 -13.63
C PRO A 23 7.56 15.09 -13.90
N VAL A 24 6.47 14.36 -14.12
CA VAL A 24 5.16 14.90 -14.45
C VAL A 24 4.30 14.98 -13.19
N PRO A 25 3.54 16.07 -12.94
CA PRO A 25 2.61 16.15 -11.83
C PRO A 25 1.58 15.01 -11.84
N LEU A 26 1.14 14.58 -10.65
CA LEU A 26 0.17 13.49 -10.51
C LEU A 26 -1.13 13.74 -11.30
N ASP A 27 -1.68 14.95 -11.23
CA ASP A 27 -2.93 15.27 -11.92
C ASP A 27 -2.78 15.19 -13.44
N ASP A 28 -1.61 15.56 -13.99
CA ASP A 28 -1.31 15.42 -15.42
C ASP A 28 -1.10 13.95 -15.81
N MET A 29 -0.47 13.14 -14.96
CA MET A 29 -0.40 11.69 -15.17
C MET A 29 -1.80 11.05 -15.19
N LEU A 30 -2.75 11.52 -14.38
CA LEU A 30 -4.12 11.01 -14.34
C LEU A 30 -4.92 11.38 -15.59
N ARG A 31 -4.54 12.46 -16.30
CA ARG A 31 -5.13 12.83 -17.60
C ARG A 31 -4.66 11.93 -18.73
N HIS A 32 -3.46 11.37 -18.65
CA HIS A 32 -2.94 10.44 -19.65
C HIS A 32 -3.38 9.00 -19.38
N PRO A 33 -4.16 8.35 -20.26
CA PRO A 33 -4.74 7.03 -19.99
C PRO A 33 -3.70 5.95 -19.70
N VAL A 34 -2.54 6.00 -20.37
CA VAL A 34 -1.44 5.05 -20.15
C VAL A 34 -0.79 5.26 -18.78
N MET A 35 -0.46 6.51 -18.43
CA MET A 35 0.18 6.83 -17.15
C MET A 35 -0.76 6.56 -15.98
N ARG A 36 -2.05 6.88 -16.14
CA ARG A 36 -3.11 6.57 -15.21
C ARG A 36 -3.16 5.07 -14.90
N ILE A 37 -3.16 4.20 -15.91
CA ILE A 37 -3.19 2.74 -15.69
C ILE A 37 -1.97 2.28 -14.89
N THR A 38 -0.79 2.80 -15.21
CA THR A 38 0.46 2.46 -14.52
C THR A 38 0.41 2.87 -13.05
N ILE A 39 0.07 4.13 -12.76
CA ILE A 39 0.04 4.62 -11.37
C ILE A 39 -1.07 3.97 -10.54
N GLU A 40 -2.22 3.69 -11.16
CA GLU A 40 -3.28 2.93 -10.49
C GLU A 40 -2.87 1.48 -10.19
N ALA A 41 -2.13 0.82 -11.09
CA ALA A 41 -1.67 -0.55 -10.88
C ALA A 41 -0.71 -0.67 -9.69
N VAL A 42 0.26 0.24 -9.59
CA VAL A 42 1.21 0.26 -8.46
C VAL A 42 0.53 0.70 -7.17
N ALA A 43 -0.41 1.65 -7.20
CA ALA A 43 -1.16 2.07 -6.03
C ALA A 43 -2.06 0.94 -5.50
N ARG A 44 -2.74 0.19 -6.38
CA ARG A 44 -3.48 -1.02 -5.99
C ARG A 44 -2.58 -2.07 -5.35
N ARG A 45 -1.37 -2.27 -5.88
CA ARG A 45 -0.38 -3.18 -5.28
C ARG A 45 0.04 -2.71 -3.90
N HIS A 46 0.25 -1.40 -3.73
CA HIS A 46 0.59 -0.79 -2.44
C HIS A 46 -0.54 -0.97 -1.41
N MET A 47 -1.79 -0.68 -1.77
CA MET A 47 -2.94 -0.91 -0.89
C MET A 47 -3.09 -2.38 -0.50
N ARG A 48 -2.96 -3.31 -1.45
CA ARG A 48 -3.00 -4.74 -1.14
C ARG A 48 -1.85 -5.17 -0.23
N SER A 49 -0.67 -4.58 -0.40
CA SER A 49 0.47 -4.82 0.49
C SER A 49 0.18 -4.30 1.89
N ARG A 50 -0.38 -3.09 2.02
CA ARG A 50 -0.80 -2.50 3.31
C ARG A 50 -1.91 -3.32 3.97
N ALA A 51 -2.90 -3.79 3.22
CA ALA A 51 -3.98 -4.63 3.74
C ALA A 51 -3.48 -6.02 4.18
N LYS A 52 -2.44 -6.54 3.52
CA LYS A 52 -1.76 -7.77 3.96
C LYS A 52 -0.86 -7.52 5.18
N PHE A 53 -0.26 -6.34 5.29
CA PHE A 53 0.45 -5.84 6.47
C PHE A 53 -0.57 -5.38 7.52
N ASP A 54 -1.34 -6.31 8.04
CA ASP A 54 -2.20 -6.06 9.18
C ASP A 54 -1.33 -5.94 10.44
N HIS A 55 -1.00 -4.72 10.86
CA HIS A 55 -0.23 -4.47 12.09
C HIS A 55 -0.85 -5.16 13.32
N LYS A 56 -2.18 -5.41 13.32
CA LYS A 56 -2.83 -6.18 14.40
C LYS A 56 -2.35 -7.63 14.49
N LYS A 57 -1.85 -8.23 13.41
CA LYS A 57 -1.27 -9.59 13.45
C LYS A 57 0.15 -9.62 13.99
N ILE A 58 0.90 -8.53 13.88
CA ILE A 58 2.28 -8.48 14.40
C ILE A 58 2.28 -8.32 15.93
N GLN A 59 1.29 -7.61 16.48
CA GLN A 59 1.21 -7.38 17.92
C GLN A 59 0.77 -8.61 18.74
N ALA A 60 0.23 -9.66 18.10
CA ALA A 60 -0.16 -10.92 18.76
C ALA A 60 1.00 -11.93 18.89
N ASN A 61 2.18 -11.64 18.33
CA ASN A 61 3.36 -12.52 18.43
C ASN A 61 4.38 -12.03 19.47
N ASP A 62 4.03 -11.05 20.30
CA ASP A 62 4.87 -10.51 21.38
C ASP A 62 4.33 -10.90 22.77
N SER A 63 3.79 -12.12 22.88
CA SER A 63 3.13 -12.62 24.09
C SER A 63 3.64 -13.99 24.49
N SER A 64 4.96 -14.20 24.50
CA SER A 64 5.57 -15.33 25.22
C SER A 64 7.07 -15.16 25.38
N ARG A 65 7.48 -14.29 26.30
CA ARG A 65 8.73 -14.52 27.03
C ARG A 65 8.60 -13.96 28.44
N ASP A 66 7.78 -14.62 29.24
CA ASP A 66 7.93 -14.55 30.69
C ASP A 66 9.38 -14.95 31.03
N PRO A 67 10.14 -14.14 31.78
CA PRO A 67 11.35 -14.62 32.42
C PRO A 67 10.92 -15.59 33.53
N PRO A 68 11.57 -16.75 33.71
CA PRO A 68 11.41 -17.51 34.94
C PRO A 68 11.99 -16.67 36.09
N SER A 69 11.11 -15.93 36.77
CA SER A 69 11.35 -15.39 38.11
C SER A 69 11.28 -16.57 39.08
N GLY A 70 12.32 -16.69 39.92
CA GLY A 70 12.70 -17.93 40.57
C GLY A 70 11.88 -18.37 41.78
N ALA A 71 12.24 -19.57 42.24
CA ALA A 71 12.40 -19.99 43.63
C ALA A 71 13.19 -21.29 43.64
#